data_AF-A0A6J4E5C3-F1
#
_entry.id   AF-A0A6J4E5C3-F1
#
_cell.length_a   1.000
_cell.length_b   1.000
_cell.length_c   1.000
_cell.angle_alpha   90.00
_cell.angle_beta   90.00
_cell.angle_gamma   90.00
#
_symmetry.space_group_name_H-M   'P 1'
#
loop_
_entity.id
_entity.type
_entity.pdbx_description
1 polymer ?
#
loop_
_entity_poly.entity_id
_entity_poly.type
_entity_poly.pdbx_seq_one_letter_code
_entity_poly.pdbx_strand_id
1 'polypeptide(L)' 'MKVCDHCGFLVFEVHRPCVRCAEDARLALEAQVQRPRPSVLTKVLKWLFIGIAVLGLAAAGGIAWILHSLGPMPSFG' A
#
# COMPACT_ATOMS: atom_id res chain seq x y z
N MET A 1 17.96 -6.05 45.01
CA MET A 1 17.29 -6.66 43.84
C MET A 1 15.81 -6.37 44.00
N LYS A 2 15.16 -5.74 43.01
CA LYS A 2 13.70 -5.50 43.06
C LYS A 2 13.04 -6.28 41.95
N VAL A 3 11.92 -6.92 42.26
CA VAL A 3 11.04 -7.49 41.23
C VAL A 3 10.21 -6.36 40.66
N CYS A 4 10.11 -6.26 39.35
CA CYS A 4 9.22 -5.29 38.73
C CYS A 4 7.77 -5.77 38.84
N ASP A 5 6.88 -4.90 39.33
CA ASP A 5 5.46 -5.21 39.54
C ASP A 5 4.69 -5.52 38.25
N HIS A 6 5.22 -5.09 37.09
CA HIS A 6 4.55 -5.24 35.80
C HIS A 6 4.96 -6.50 35.03
N CYS A 7 6.25 -6.86 35.07
CA CYS A 7 6.84 -7.96 34.30
C CYS A 7 7.26 -9.15 35.19
N GLY A 8 7.26 -9.00 36.52
CA GLY A 8 7.78 -10.01 37.46
C GLY A 8 9.30 -10.26 37.33
N PHE A 9 10.01 -9.44 36.55
CA PHE A 9 11.42 -9.65 36.27
C PHE A 9 12.32 -9.02 37.34
N LEU A 10 13.47 -9.65 37.60
CA LEU A 10 14.47 -9.16 38.53
C LEU A 10 15.20 -7.96 37.92
N VAL A 11 14.99 -6.78 38.50
CA VAL A 11 15.69 -5.55 38.15
C VAL A 11 16.88 -5.39 39.08
N PHE A 12 18.07 -5.35 38.48
CA PHE A 12 19.35 -5.23 39.19
C PHE A 12 19.68 -3.77 39.56
N GLU A 13 19.15 -2.77 38.84
CA GLU A 13 19.35 -1.35 39.12
C GLU A 13 18.03 -0.63 39.47
N VAL A 14 17.96 -0.08 40.68
CA VAL A 14 16.73 0.50 41.28
C VAL A 14 16.22 1.76 40.56
N HIS A 15 17.02 2.39 39.70
CA HIS A 15 16.68 3.62 38.98
C HIS A 15 16.42 3.44 37.48
N ARG A 16 16.46 2.20 36.94
CA ARG A 16 16.16 1.96 35.52
C ARG A 16 14.78 1.33 35.31
N PRO A 17 14.09 1.66 34.20
CA PRO A 17 12.89 0.95 33.78
C PRO A 17 13.17 -0.55 33.55
N CYS A 18 12.19 -1.43 33.77
CA CYS A 18 12.31 -2.88 33.52
C CYS A 18 12.80 -3.08 32.08
N VAL A 19 14.02 -3.62 31.91
CA VAL A 19 14.63 -3.86 30.59
C VAL A 19 13.70 -4.71 29.74
N ARG A 20 13.04 -5.71 30.34
CA ARG A 20 12.05 -6.56 29.66
C ARG A 20 10.87 -5.74 29.10
N CYS A 21 10.25 -4.89 29.92
CA CYS A 21 9.14 -4.04 29.48
C CYS A 21 9.56 -3.04 28.40
N ALA A 22 10.79 -2.51 28.49
CA ALA A 22 11.32 -1.60 27.48
C ALA A 22 11.57 -2.34 26.14
N GLU A 23 12.09 -3.57 26.20
CA GLU A 23 12.27 -4.44 25.04
C GLU A 23 10.93 -4.78 24.38
N ASP A 24 9.93 -5.19 25.17
CA ASP A 24 8.58 -5.53 24.68
C ASP A 24 7.91 -4.32 24.02
N ALA A 25 8.08 -3.13 24.60
CA ALA A 25 7.59 -1.89 24.01
C ALA A 25 8.29 -1.55 22.69
N ARG A 26 9.61 -1.78 22.59
CA ARG A 26 10.34 -1.61 21.32
C ARG A 26 9.87 -2.61 20.27
N LEU A 27 9.75 -3.89 20.63
CA LEU A 27 9.27 -4.94 19.73
C LEU A 27 7.86 -4.66 19.23
N ALA A 28 6.96 -4.18 20.09
CA ALA A 28 5.61 -3.78 19.69
C ALA A 28 5.61 -2.61 18.71
N LEU A 29 6.51 -1.62 18.91
CA LEU A 29 6.68 -0.49 18.02
C LEU A 29 7.26 -0.92 16.67
N GLU A 30 8.29 -1.76 16.68
CA GLU A 30 8.91 -2.33 15.48
C GLU A 30 7.91 -3.18 14.68
N ALA A 31 7.10 -3.99 15.36
CA ALA A 31 6.03 -4.76 14.72
C ALA A 31 4.93 -3.89 14.11
N GLN A 32 4.65 -2.71 14.67
CA GLN A 32 3.75 -1.74 14.06
C GLN A 32 4.36 -1.04 12.85
N VAL A 33 5.65 -0.69 12.91
CA VAL A 33 6.39 -0.05 11.80
C VAL A 33 6.60 -1.03 10.64
N GLN A 34 6.81 -2.32 10.93
CA GLN A 34 6.98 -3.39 9.93
C GLN A 34 5.68 -3.91 9.33
N ARG A 35 4.50 -3.53 9.83
CA ARG A 35 3.26 -3.76 9.09
C ARG A 35 3.06 -2.60 8.11
N PRO A 36 3.46 -2.73 6.82
CA PRO A 36 2.86 -1.90 5.81
C PRO A 36 1.36 -2.19 5.85
N ARG A 37 0.56 -1.29 6.43
CA ARG A 37 -0.89 -1.35 6.28
C ARG A 37 -1.16 -1.57 4.80
N PRO A 38 -1.96 -2.58 4.40
CA PRO A 38 -2.32 -2.73 3.00
C PRO A 38 -3.00 -1.43 2.58
N SER A 39 -2.29 -0.62 1.81
CA SER A 39 -2.75 0.68 1.38
C SER A 39 -3.92 0.44 0.45
N VAL A 40 -5.13 0.59 0.98
CA VAL A 40 -6.39 0.62 0.21
C VAL A 40 -6.22 1.52 -1.01
N LEU A 41 -5.44 2.59 -0.86
CA LEU A 41 -5.02 3.51 -1.91
C LEU A 41 -4.32 2.84 -3.10
N THR A 42 -3.38 1.91 -2.87
CA THR A 42 -2.70 1.17 -3.96
C THR A 42 -3.67 0.24 -4.68
N LYS A 43 -4.61 -0.37 -3.96
CA LYS A 43 -5.66 -1.21 -4.55
C LYS A 43 -6.57 -0.37 -5.44
N VAL A 44 -7.08 0.76 -4.94
CA VAL A 44 -7.95 1.67 -5.70
C VAL A 44 -7.23 2.23 -6.93
N LEU A 45 -5.98 2.68 -6.78
CA LEU A 45 -5.21 3.25 -7.88
C LEU A 45 -4.95 2.21 -9.00
N LYS A 46 -4.68 0.96 -8.63
CA LYS A 46 -4.52 -0.14 -9.59
C LYS A 46 -5.80 -0.39 -10.39
N TRP A 47 -6.95 -0.44 -9.74
CA TRP A 47 -8.24 -0.61 -10.42
C TRP A 47 -8.60 0.58 -11.30
N LEU A 48 -8.30 1.81 -10.86
CA LEU A 48 -8.49 3.01 -11.66
C LEU A 48 -7.66 2.98 -12.96
N PHE A 49 -6.38 2.61 -12.86
CA PHE A 49 -5.50 2.48 -14.02
C PHE A 49 -6.02 1.45 -15.03
N ILE A 50 -6.47 0.30 -14.53
CA ILE A 50 -7.05 -0.74 -15.38
C ILE A 50 -8.31 -0.21 -16.10
N GLY A 51 -9.18 0.51 -15.38
CA GLY A 51 -10.38 1.12 -15.96
C GLY A 51 -10.06 2.11 -17.09
N ILE A 52 -9.08 3.00 -16.87
CA ILE A 52 -8.64 3.99 -17.87
C ILE A 52 -8.04 3.28 -19.10
N ALA A 53 -7.21 2.26 -18.88
CA ALA A 53 -6.58 1.52 -19.98
C ALA A 53 -7.63 0.81 -20.85
N VAL A 54 -8.61 0.15 -20.24
CA VAL A 54 -9.70 -0.52 -20.97
C VAL A 54 -10.55 0.48 -21.75
N LEU A 55 -10.90 1.61 -21.13
CA LEU A 55 -11.68 2.66 -21.79
C LEU A 55 -10.94 3.26 -22.99
N GLY A 56 -9.63 3.53 -22.83
CA GLY A 56 -8.79 4.04 -23.91
C GLY A 56 -8.68 3.08 -25.09
N LEU A 57 -8.50 1.78 -24.83
CA LEU A 57 -8.45 0.75 -25.87
C LEU A 57 -9.78 0.63 -26.63
N ALA A 58 -10.91 0.67 -25.91
CA ALA A 58 -12.23 0.63 -26.53
C ALA A 58 -12.48 1.86 -27.41
N ALA A 59 -12.08 3.05 -26.96
CA ALA A 59 -12.18 4.28 -27.73
C ALA A 59 -11.31 4.22 -29.00
N ALA A 60 -10.04 3.82 -28.86
CA ALA A 60 -9.13 3.69 -29.99
C ALA A 60 -9.64 2.67 -31.03
N GLY A 61 -10.10 1.50 -30.56
CA GLY A 61 -10.72 0.49 -31.43
C GLY A 61 -11.97 1.01 -32.14
N GLY A 62 -12.84 1.74 -31.43
CA GLY A 62 -14.03 2.35 -32.01
C GLY A 62 -13.70 3.39 -33.08
N ILE A 63 -12.74 4.28 -32.81
CA ILE A 63 -12.29 5.29 -33.78
C ILE A 63 -11.67 4.62 -35.00
N ALA A 64 -10.81 3.63 -34.80
CA ALA A 64 -10.20 2.87 -35.89
C ALA A 64 -11.26 2.14 -36.74
N TRP A 65 -12.27 1.55 -36.09
CA TRP A 65 -13.39 0.91 -36.78
C TRP A 65 -14.19 1.91 -37.60
N ILE A 66 -14.50 3.09 -37.05
CA ILE A 66 -15.21 4.16 -37.75
C ILE A 66 -14.40 4.64 -38.96
N LEU A 67 -13.10 4.93 -38.78
CA LEU A 67 -12.22 5.35 -39.87
C LEU A 67 -12.13 4.30 -40.97
N HIS A 68 -12.01 3.03 -40.60
CA HIS A 68 -11.98 1.92 -41.57
C HIS A 68 -13.33 1.76 -42.30
N SER A 69 -14.44 2.00 -41.62
CA SER A 69 -15.80 1.87 -42.18
C SER A 69 -16.18 3.03 -43.10
N LEU A 70 -15.63 4.22 -42.88
CA LEU A 70 -15.90 5.40 -43.72
C LEU A 70 -15.23 5.32 -45.11
N GLY A 71 -14.39 4.31 -45.35
CA GLY A 71 -13.66 4.15 -46.60
C GLY A 71 -12.57 5.21 -46.81
N PRO A 72 -11.65 5.02 -47.77
CA PRO A 72 -10.66 6.03 -48.09
C PRO A 72 -11.39 7.31 -48.52
N MET A 73 -11.14 8.40 -47.80
CA MET A 73 -11.62 9.74 -48.16
C MET A 73 -11.25 9.98 -49.63
N PRO A 74 -12.19 10.25 -50.54
CA PRO A 74 -11.85 10.51 -51.93
C PRO A 74 -10.93 11.73 -51.94
N SER A 75 -9.68 11.51 -52.37
CA SER A 75 -8.77 12.61 -52.64
C SER A 75 -9.40 13.45 -53.74
N PHE A 76 -9.83 14.66 -53.41
CA PHE A 76 -10.21 15.66 -54.41
C PHE A 76 -8.92 16.07 -55.14
N GLY A 77 -8.65 15.40 -56.26
CA GLY A 77 -7.65 15.74 -57.27
C GLY A 77 -8.32 16.37 -58.48
#